data_AF-A0A9D1N0F2-F1
#
_entry.id   AF-A0A9D1N0F2-F1
#
_cell.length_a   1.000
_cell.length_b   1.000
_cell.length_c   1.000
_cell.angle_alpha   90.00
_cell.angle_beta   90.00
_cell.angle_gamma   90.00
#
_symmetry.space_group_name_H-M   'P 1'
#
loop_
_entity.id
_entity.type
_entity.pdbx_description
1 polymer ?
#
loop_
_entity_poly.entity_id
_entity_poly.type
_entity_poly.pdbx_seq_one_letter_code
_entity_poly.pdbx_strand_id
1 'polypeptide(L)' 'MTITEIQYPALIYKNNKNNVFVANCIVKKLIGFGHSEQDAILNLEKILERENTDFPVKVKPVYKFLPNLVNI' A
#
# COMPACT_ATOMS: atom_id res chain seq x y z
N MET A 1 18.19 -3.40 -17.50
CA MET A 1 17.17 -3.82 -16.51
C MET A 1 15.82 -3.58 -17.15
N THR A 2 15.08 -4.63 -17.47
CA THR A 2 13.69 -4.48 -17.94
C THR A 2 12.83 -4.36 -16.70
N ILE A 3 12.13 -3.23 -16.53
CA ILE A 3 11.17 -3.07 -15.43
C ILE A 3 9.95 -3.90 -15.80
N THR A 4 9.66 -4.94 -15.02
CA THR A 4 8.52 -5.84 -15.24
C THR A 4 7.31 -5.47 -14.40
N GLU A 5 7.52 -4.74 -13.30
CA GLU A 5 6.47 -4.29 -12.39
C GLU A 5 6.97 -3.09 -11.55
N ILE A 6 6.02 -2.29 -11.05
CA ILE A 6 6.29 -1.22 -10.10
C ILE A 6 5.78 -1.65 -8.74
N GLN A 7 6.65 -1.60 -7.72
CA GLN A 7 6.26 -1.90 -6.34
C GLN A 7 6.18 -0.62 -5.51
N TYR A 8 5.04 -0.40 -4.85
CA TYR A 8 4.85 0.70 -3.91
C TYR A 8 4.78 0.19 -2.46
N PRO A 9 5.58 0.74 -1.54
CA PRO A 9 5.45 0.39 -0.13
C PRO A 9 4.13 0.92 0.43
N ALA A 10 3.43 0.09 1.19
CA ALA A 10 2.23 0.50 1.92
C ALA A 10 2.26 0.01 3.37
N LEU A 11 1.96 0.90 4.30
CA LEU A 11 1.81 0.53 5.70
C LEU A 11 0.49 -0.23 5.87
N ILE A 12 0.55 -1.45 6.40
CA ILE A 12 -0.62 -2.30 6.65
C ILE A 12 -0.94 -2.28 8.14
N TYR A 13 -2.17 -1.94 8.48
CA TYR A 13 -2.64 -1.94 9.87
C TYR A 13 -4.15 -2.16 9.97
N LYS A 14 -4.59 -2.69 11.11
CA LYS A 14 -6.00 -2.75 11.46
C LYS A 14 -6.41 -1.45 12.15
N ASN A 15 -7.44 -0.79 11.65
CA ASN A 15 -8.06 0.33 12.35
C ASN A 15 -9.13 -0.22 13.31
N ASN A 16 -8.86 -0.09 14.61
CA ASN A 16 -9.73 -0.64 15.65
C ASN A 16 -11.05 0.12 15.81
N LYS A 17 -11.16 1.37 15.35
CA LYS A 17 -12.38 2.17 15.50
C LYS A 17 -13.52 1.70 14.60
N ASN A 18 -13.19 1.24 13.41
CA ASN A 18 -14.13 0.83 12.37
C ASN A 18 -13.94 -0.66 11.97
N ASN A 19 -13.06 -1.39 12.66
CA ASN A 19 -12.81 -2.82 12.46
C ASN A 19 -12.50 -3.19 10.99
N VAL A 20 -11.73 -2.35 10.30
CA VAL A 20 -11.26 -2.59 8.93
C VAL A 20 -9.73 -2.63 8.86
N PHE A 21 -9.20 -3.31 7.86
CA PHE A 21 -7.81 -3.24 7.49
C PHE A 21 -7.56 -2.09 6.52
N VAL A 22 -6.41 -1.46 6.68
CA VAL A 22 -5.98 -0.30 5.91
C VAL A 22 -4.62 -0.58 5.30
N ALA A 23 -4.49 -0.36 4.00
CA ALA A 23 -3.22 -0.31 3.28
C ALA A 23 -2.96 1.15 2.88
N ASN A 24 -1.93 1.78 3.47
CA ASN A 24 -1.64 3.19 3.26
C ASN A 24 -0.34 3.38 2.48
N CYS A 25 -0.44 3.76 1.21
CA CYS A 25 0.71 4.16 0.40
C CYS A 25 0.99 5.66 0.56
N ILE A 26 1.90 5.98 1.48
CA ILE A 26 2.27 7.36 1.81
C ILE A 26 2.84 8.10 0.59
N VAL A 27 3.64 7.42 -0.24
CA VAL A 27 4.32 8.00 -1.42
C VAL A 27 3.31 8.54 -2.43
N LYS A 28 2.19 7.84 -2.63
CA LYS A 28 1.13 8.23 -3.57
C LYS A 28 -0.04 8.94 -2.89
N LYS A 29 -0.04 9.05 -1.56
CA LYS A 29 -1.16 9.58 -0.76
C LYS A 29 -2.47 8.81 -1.03
N LEU A 30 -2.37 7.51 -1.26
CA LEU A 30 -3.49 6.62 -1.57
C LEU A 30 -3.71 5.60 -0.45
N ILE A 31 -4.96 5.24 -0.23
CA ILE A 31 -5.38 4.32 0.83
C ILE A 31 -6.33 3.27 0.24
N GLY A 32 -6.07 2.00 0.53
CA GLY A 32 -6.99 0.89 0.33
C GLY A 32 -7.59 0.42 1.64
N PHE A 33 -8.88 0.09 1.62
CA PHE A 33 -9.61 -0.46 2.77
C PHE A 33 -10.08 -1.89 2.48
N GLY A 34 -10.18 -2.73 3.50
CA GLY A 34 -10.62 -4.10 3.34
C GLY A 34 -11.13 -4.74 4.64
N HIS A 35 -11.94 -5.80 4.50
CA HIS A 35 -12.36 -6.63 5.64
C HIS A 35 -11.25 -7.58 6.11
N SER A 36 -10.29 -7.87 5.23
CA SER A 36 -9.02 -8.54 5.52
C SER A 36 -7.82 -7.69 5.06
N GLU A 37 -6.61 -8.04 5.51
CA GLU A 37 -5.37 -7.41 5.01
C GLU A 37 -5.25 -7.54 3.49
N GLN A 38 -5.54 -8.72 2.96
CA GLN A 38 -5.47 -9.01 1.54
C GLN A 38 -6.44 -8.14 0.74
N ASP A 39 -7.65 -7.92 1.24
CA ASP A 39 -8.63 -7.04 0.58
C ASP A 39 -8.14 -5.59 0.54
N ALA A 40 -7.56 -5.10 1.64
CA ALA A 40 -7.04 -3.73 1.69
C ALA A 40 -5.88 -3.53 0.70
N ILE A 41 -4.99 -4.53 0.60
CA ILE A 41 -3.88 -4.57 -0.36
C ILE A 41 -4.41 -4.59 -1.80
N LEU A 42 -5.31 -5.51 -2.13
CA LEU A 42 -5.87 -5.63 -3.49
C LEU A 42 -6.65 -4.37 -3.91
N ASN A 43 -7.37 -3.75 -2.98
CA ASN A 43 -8.06 -2.50 -3.26
C ASN A 43 -7.09 -1.34 -3.50
N LEU A 44 -5.97 -1.28 -2.76
CA LEU A 44 -4.91 -0.31 -3.03
C LEU A 44 -4.22 -0.56 -4.37
N GLU A 45 -3.91 -1.82 -4.71
CA GLU A 45 -3.33 -2.19 -6.03
C GLU A 45 -4.22 -1.69 -7.18
N LYS A 46 -5.53 -1.95 -7.12
CA LYS A 46 -6.49 -1.47 -8.14
C LYS A 46 -6.51 0.05 -8.30
N ILE A 47 -6.32 0.81 -7.22
CA ILE A 47 -6.25 2.27 -7.29
C ILE A 47 -4.94 2.71 -7.93
N LEU A 48 -3.83 2.09 -7.54
CA LEU A 48 -2.50 2.41 -8.08
C LEU A 48 -2.35 2.02 -9.56
N GLU A 49 -2.94 0.91 -9.99
CA GLU A 49 -2.98 0.50 -11.40
C GLU A 49 -3.70 1.54 -12.27
N ARG A 50 -4.75 2.18 -11.76
CA ARG A 50 -5.44 3.27 -12.49
C ARG A 50 -4.56 4.51 -12.67
N GLU A 51 -3.58 4.72 -11.79
CA GLU A 51 -2.61 5.81 -11.91
C GLU A 51 -1.35 5.45 -12.69
N ASN A 52 -1.09 4.17 -12.96
CA ASN A 52 0.09 3.68 -13.67
C ASN A 52 -0.33 2.68 -14.75
N THR A 53 -0.53 3.15 -15.98
CA THR A 53 -0.98 2.33 -17.11
C THR A 53 0.13 1.53 -17.78
N ASP A 54 1.38 1.91 -17.55
CA ASP A 54 2.51 1.44 -18.35
C ASP A 54 3.10 0.13 -17.82
N PHE A 55 2.91 -0.16 -16.54
CA PHE A 55 3.46 -1.34 -15.87
C PHE A 55 2.49 -1.90 -14.82
N PRO A 56 2.46 -3.23 -14.63
CA PRO A 56 1.75 -3.85 -13.52
C PRO A 56 2.20 -3.24 -12.18
N VAL A 57 1.26 -3.00 -11.28
CA VAL A 57 1.55 -2.43 -9.96
C VAL A 57 1.33 -3.46 -8.87
N LYS A 58 2.26 -3.50 -7.93
CA LYS A 58 2.17 -4.31 -6.71
C LYS A 58 2.36 -3.48 -5.45
N VAL A 59 1.64 -3.85 -4.41
CA VAL A 59 1.83 -3.29 -3.08
C VAL A 59 2.86 -4.13 -2.33
N LYS A 60 3.90 -3.48 -1.82
CA LYS A 60 4.88 -4.09 -0.91
C LYS A 60 4.45 -3.78 0.53
N PRO A 61 3.87 -4.75 1.26
CA PRO A 61 3.33 -4.48 2.59
C PRO A 61 4.45 -4.22 3.61
N VAL A 62 4.23 -3.22 4.46
CA VAL A 62 5.10 -2.84 5.57
C VAL A 62 4.28 -2.94 6.86
N TYR A 63 4.65 -3.85 7.75
CA TYR A 63 3.90 -4.14 8.98
C TYR A 63 4.46 -3.44 10.22
N LYS A 64 5.66 -2.86 10.12
CA LYS A 64 6.31 -2.10 11.19
C LYS A 64 6.64 -0.72 10.66
N PHE A 65 6.17 0.32 11.34
CA PHE A 65 6.71 1.65 11.15
C PHE A 65 8.19 1.59 11.52
N LEU A 66 9.11 1.76 10.57
CA LEU A 66 10.54 1.85 10.85
C LEU A 66 10.78 3.25 11.45
N PRO A 67 10.98 3.40 12.78
CA PRO A 67 11.08 4.71 13.42
C PRO A 67 12.41 5.42 13.08
N ASN A 68 13.37 4.70 12.49
CA ASN A 68 14.77 5.12 12.37
C ASN A 68 15.09 5.91 11.09
N LEU A 69 14.11 6.46 10.38
CA LEU A 69 14.33 7.29 9.18
C LEU A 69 14.08 8.79 9.41
N VAL A 70 13.85 9.22 10.65
CA VAL A 70 13.79 10.65 11.00
C VAL A 70 14.98 11.00 11.90
N ASN A 71 16.14 11.13 11.27
CA ASN A 71 17.22 11.99 11.74
C ASN A 71 17.54 12.93 10.57
N ILE A 72 16.75 14.01 10.45
CA ILE A 72 17.07 15.19 9.65
C ILE A 72 16.96 16.38 10.61
#